data_AF-A0A0D2BEF2-F1
#
_entry.id   AF-A0A0D2BEF2-F1
#
_cell.length_a   1.000
_cell.length_b   1.000
_cell.length_c   1.000
_cell.angle_alpha   90.00
_cell.angle_beta   90.00
_cell.angle_gamma   90.00
#
_symmetry.space_group_name_H-M   'P 1'
#
loop_
_entity.id
_entity.type
_entity.pdbx_description
1 polymer ?
#
loop_
_entity_poly.entity_id
_entity_poly.type
_entity_poly.pdbx_seq_one_letter_code
_entity_poly.pdbx_strand_id
1 'polypeptide(L)'
;MALILTSVPLAGVLGIAFSSMFVGGNWVVTYANVPVLMLPSSTSSADKAQKPEASPSHLARQWQMTYDIGSKAGPFLAVSSCVSYLYAARELPSAAVTQKRLFVAAAVLSMAIVPFTFTVMKRTNGELHRRALAATQGKEEEAKADAEKDGVESYQTNELLRWWSTLNILRASIHVGAISCGIAAMLL
;
A
#
# COMPACT_ATOMS: atom_id res chain seq x y z
N MET A 1 26.57 -3.18 29.58
CA MET A 1 26.75 -1.83 28.96
C MET A 1 27.02 -1.93 27.46
N ALA A 2 27.97 -2.75 27.00
CA ALA A 2 28.25 -2.93 25.55
C ALA A 2 27.07 -3.46 24.72
N LEU A 3 26.20 -4.31 25.30
CA LEU A 3 25.03 -4.86 24.61
C LEU A 3 23.93 -3.82 24.32
N ILE A 4 23.86 -2.74 25.12
CA ILE A 4 22.86 -1.66 24.99
C ILE A 4 23.30 -0.65 23.93
N LEU A 5 24.62 -0.42 23.79
CA LEU A 5 25.15 0.49 22.76
C LEU A 5 24.94 -0.04 21.33
N THR A 6 24.84 -1.35 21.14
CA THR A 6 24.64 -1.96 19.81
C THR A 6 23.17 -2.19 19.46
N SER A 7 22.27 -2.21 20.45
CA SER A 7 20.86 -2.57 20.25
C SER A 7 20.01 -1.44 19.67
N VAL A 8 20.26 -0.18 20.05
CA VAL A 8 19.53 0.98 19.51
C VAL A 8 19.82 1.18 18.01
N PRO A 9 21.08 1.21 17.56
CA PRO A 9 21.37 1.37 16.13
C PRO A 9 20.81 0.22 15.28
N LEU A 10 20.91 -1.01 15.78
CA LEU A 10 20.36 -2.17 15.09
C LEU A 10 18.84 -2.05 14.92
N ALA A 11 18.12 -1.70 16.00
CA ALA A 11 16.68 -1.54 15.96
C ALA A 11 16.25 -0.37 15.07
N GLY A 12 16.97 0.75 15.10
CA GLY A 12 16.73 1.89 14.20
C GLY A 12 16.89 1.50 12.73
N VAL A 13 17.97 0.78 12.40
CA VAL A 13 18.23 0.27 11.04
C VAL A 13 17.16 -0.72 10.58
N LEU A 14 16.75 -1.65 11.46
CA LEU A 14 15.66 -2.59 11.14
C LEU A 14 14.34 -1.86 10.88
N GLY A 15 14.00 -0.85 11.69
CA GLY A 15 12.82 -0.02 11.47
C GLY A 15 12.83 0.69 10.11
N ILE A 16 13.98 1.27 9.73
CA ILE A 16 14.19 1.91 8.43
C ILE A 16 14.08 0.88 7.30
N ALA A 17 14.68 -0.30 7.46
CA ALA A 17 14.66 -1.36 6.45
C ALA A 17 13.24 -1.85 6.15
N PHE A 18 12.46 -2.19 7.20
CA PHE A 18 11.07 -2.61 7.02
C PHE A 18 10.19 -1.51 6.42
N SER A 19 10.39 -0.25 6.84
CA SER A 19 9.66 0.89 6.25
C SER A 19 10.04 1.10 4.78
N SER A 20 11.31 0.93 4.42
CA SER A 20 11.80 1.02 3.04
C SER A 20 11.23 -0.09 2.16
N MET A 21 11.16 -1.32 2.68
CA MET A 21 10.51 -2.44 2.00
C MET A 21 9.02 -2.16 1.76
N PHE A 22 8.32 -1.54 2.73
CA PHE A 22 6.93 -1.15 2.55
C PHE A 22 6.77 -0.10 1.44
N VAL A 23 7.59 0.94 1.44
CA VAL A 23 7.59 1.99 0.39
C VAL A 23 7.86 1.36 -0.97
N GLY A 24 8.93 0.57 -1.08
CA GLY A 24 9.32 -0.11 -2.32
C GLY A 24 8.20 -1.01 -2.86
N GLY A 25 7.57 -1.82 -2.00
CA GLY A 25 6.44 -2.67 -2.39
C GLY A 25 5.26 -1.88 -2.94
N ASN A 26 4.89 -0.76 -2.30
CA ASN A 26 3.79 0.08 -2.77
C ASN A 26 4.14 0.79 -4.09
N TRP A 27 5.38 1.21 -4.27
CA TRP A 27 5.84 1.87 -5.49
C TRP A 27 5.92 0.91 -6.67
N VAL A 28 6.40 -0.33 -6.47
CA VAL A 28 6.37 -1.37 -7.52
C VAL A 28 4.93 -1.62 -7.99
N VAL A 29 4.00 -1.78 -7.05
CA VAL A 29 2.57 -1.96 -7.37
C VAL A 29 2.00 -0.77 -8.17
N THR A 30 2.42 0.44 -7.86
CA THR A 30 1.92 1.68 -8.48
C THR A 30 2.53 1.93 -9.86
N TYR A 31 3.84 1.81 -9.99
CA TYR A 31 4.60 2.22 -11.17
C TYR A 31 4.88 1.06 -12.15
N ALA A 32 4.96 -0.18 -11.66
CA ALA A 32 5.15 -1.34 -12.53
C ALA A 32 3.81 -1.99 -12.87
N ASN A 33 2.97 -2.29 -11.88
CA ASN A 33 1.76 -3.06 -12.16
C ASN A 33 0.71 -2.22 -12.90
N VAL A 34 0.36 -1.01 -12.48
CA VAL A 34 -0.74 -0.27 -13.12
C VAL A 34 -0.52 -0.03 -14.63
N PRO A 35 0.66 0.41 -15.11
CA PRO A 35 0.91 0.51 -16.55
C PRO A 35 0.91 -0.85 -17.27
N VAL A 36 1.47 -1.89 -16.65
CA VAL A 36 1.51 -3.25 -17.21
C VAL A 36 0.11 -3.87 -17.29
N LEU A 37 -0.74 -3.62 -16.31
CA LEU A 37 -2.13 -4.09 -16.29
C LEU A 37 -2.95 -3.44 -17.40
N MET A 38 -2.64 -2.19 -17.76
CA MET A 38 -3.29 -1.49 -18.87
C MET A 38 -2.77 -1.92 -20.24
N LEU A 39 -1.77 -2.81 -20.33
CA LEU A 39 -1.31 -3.35 -21.61
C LEU A 39 -2.32 -4.34 -22.20
N PRO A 40 -2.46 -4.37 -23.54
CA PRO A 40 -3.33 -5.31 -24.23
C PRO A 40 -3.03 -6.78 -23.91
N SER A 41 -4.08 -7.58 -23.75
CA SER A 41 -3.99 -9.04 -23.90
C SER A 41 -3.82 -9.40 -25.38
N SER A 42 -2.85 -10.24 -25.73
CA SER A 42 -2.51 -10.65 -27.11
C SER A 42 -3.54 -11.54 -27.81
N THR A 43 -4.73 -11.70 -27.25
CA THR A 43 -5.79 -12.59 -27.77
C THR A 43 -7.07 -11.82 -28.04
N SER A 44 -7.12 -11.08 -29.15
CA SER A 44 -8.39 -10.74 -29.80
C SER A 44 -8.14 -10.50 -31.29
N SER A 45 -8.41 -11.53 -32.08
CA SER A 45 -8.44 -11.46 -33.53
C SER A 45 -9.53 -10.49 -33.99
N ALA A 46 -9.16 -9.63 -34.94
CA ALA A 46 -10.01 -8.88 -35.88
C ALA A 46 -11.11 -7.98 -35.28
N ASP A 47 -10.80 -6.68 -35.10
CA ASP A 47 -11.41 -5.62 -35.91
C ASP A 47 -10.75 -4.25 -35.64
N LYS A 48 -10.83 -3.36 -36.64
CA LYS A 48 -10.00 -2.16 -36.80
C LYS A 48 -10.26 -1.05 -35.76
N ALA A 49 -9.17 -0.36 -35.38
CA ALA A 49 -9.11 1.03 -34.91
C ALA A 49 -9.46 1.40 -33.45
N GLN A 50 -9.34 0.49 -32.48
CA GLN A 50 -9.28 0.86 -31.07
C GLN A 50 -8.02 0.24 -30.45
N LYS A 51 -7.17 1.07 -29.81
CA LYS A 51 -6.00 0.60 -29.07
C LYS A 51 -6.46 -0.48 -28.07
N PRO A 52 -5.92 -1.71 -28.08
CA PRO A 52 -6.51 -2.78 -27.28
C PRO A 52 -6.14 -2.55 -25.81
N GLU A 53 -7.09 -2.00 -25.04
CA GLU A 53 -6.97 -1.90 -23.59
C GLU A 53 -7.35 -3.26 -22.98
N ALA A 54 -6.66 -3.68 -21.91
CA ALA A 54 -7.04 -4.89 -21.16
C ALA A 54 -8.52 -4.81 -20.74
N SER A 55 -9.24 -5.94 -20.82
CA SER A 55 -10.65 -5.95 -20.44
C SER A 55 -10.82 -5.50 -18.96
N PRO A 56 -11.89 -4.76 -18.61
CA PRO A 56 -12.13 -4.33 -17.24
C PRO A 56 -12.16 -5.48 -16.21
N SER A 57 -12.63 -6.66 -16.63
CA SER A 57 -12.67 -7.87 -15.80
C SER A 57 -11.28 -8.44 -15.54
N HIS A 58 -10.43 -8.46 -16.57
CA HIS A 58 -9.02 -8.86 -16.42
C HIS A 58 -8.28 -7.91 -15.47
N LEU A 59 -8.47 -6.59 -15.64
CA LEU A 59 -7.91 -5.56 -14.77
C LEU A 59 -8.28 -5.76 -13.29
N ALA A 60 -9.58 -5.99 -13.00
CA ALA A 60 -10.05 -6.18 -11.65
C ALA A 60 -9.46 -7.45 -11.00
N ARG A 61 -9.36 -8.55 -11.76
CA ARG A 61 -8.75 -9.80 -11.27
C ARG A 61 -7.26 -9.65 -10.98
N GLN A 62 -6.53 -8.97 -11.85
CA GLN A 62 -5.10 -8.74 -11.66
C GLN A 62 -4.83 -7.84 -10.44
N TRP A 63 -5.67 -6.82 -10.26
CA TRP A 63 -5.65 -6.01 -9.05
C TRP A 63 -5.91 -6.86 -7.80
N GLN A 64 -6.89 -7.76 -7.82
CA GLN A 64 -7.20 -8.63 -6.66
C GLN A 64 -5.99 -9.45 -6.23
N MET A 65 -5.31 -10.10 -7.20
CA MET A 65 -4.10 -10.88 -6.90
C MET A 65 -2.99 -10.01 -6.29
N THR A 66 -2.82 -8.79 -6.81
CA THR A 66 -1.87 -7.81 -6.28
C THR A 66 -2.25 -7.38 -4.85
N TYR A 67 -3.54 -7.12 -4.60
CA TYR A 67 -4.07 -6.75 -3.31
C TYR A 67 -3.88 -7.87 -2.27
N ASP A 68 -4.11 -9.12 -2.64
CA ASP A 68 -3.98 -10.28 -1.73
C ASP A 68 -2.53 -10.48 -1.24
N ILE A 69 -1.54 -10.15 -2.07
CA ILE A 69 -0.14 -10.14 -1.66
C ILE A 69 0.11 -8.96 -0.71
N GLY A 70 -0.33 -7.75 -1.09
CA GLY A 70 -0.11 -6.54 -0.31
C GLY A 70 -0.82 -6.53 1.05
N SER A 71 -2.02 -7.11 1.14
CA SER A 71 -2.81 -7.21 2.38
C SER A 71 -2.18 -8.15 3.41
N LYS A 72 -1.34 -9.09 2.97
CA LYS A 72 -0.56 -9.97 3.86
C LYS A 72 0.77 -9.32 4.25
N ALA A 73 1.52 -8.81 3.27
CA ALA A 73 2.85 -8.24 3.51
C ALA A 73 2.81 -6.88 4.23
N GLY A 74 1.86 -6.01 3.88
CA GLY A 74 1.78 -4.64 4.38
C GLY A 74 1.68 -4.54 5.90
N PRO A 75 0.70 -5.22 6.56
CA PRO A 75 0.58 -5.22 8.01
C PRO A 75 1.82 -5.77 8.71
N PHE A 76 2.42 -6.84 8.18
CA PHE A 76 3.64 -7.42 8.75
C PHE A 76 4.80 -6.42 8.76
N LEU A 77 5.03 -5.72 7.63
CA LEU A 77 6.10 -4.72 7.52
C LEU A 77 5.84 -3.50 8.41
N ALA A 78 4.59 -3.03 8.50
CA ALA A 78 4.20 -1.91 9.34
C ALA A 78 4.37 -2.20 10.84
N VAL A 79 3.95 -3.40 11.29
CA VAL A 79 4.13 -3.83 12.68
C VAL A 79 5.61 -4.03 13.00
N SER A 80 6.37 -4.65 12.10
CA SER A 80 7.80 -4.89 12.30
C SER A 80 8.60 -3.59 12.41
N SER A 81 8.29 -2.58 11.57
CA SER A 81 8.92 -1.26 11.68
C SER A 81 8.53 -0.55 12.97
N CYS A 82 7.24 -0.56 13.34
CA CYS A 82 6.73 0.02 14.58
C CYS A 82 7.42 -0.57 15.82
N VAL A 83 7.47 -1.90 15.94
CA VAL A 83 8.12 -2.59 17.06
C VAL A 83 9.61 -2.24 17.13
N SER A 84 10.30 -2.19 15.99
CA SER A 84 11.72 -1.84 15.93
C SER A 84 11.97 -0.40 16.43
N TYR A 85 11.17 0.56 15.98
CA TYR A 85 11.29 1.95 16.42
C TYR A 85 10.92 2.14 17.90
N LEU A 86 9.87 1.49 18.40
CA LEU A 86 9.51 1.55 19.82
C LEU A 86 10.58 0.91 20.71
N TYR A 87 11.21 -0.18 20.27
CA TYR A 87 12.34 -0.78 20.95
C TYR A 87 13.52 0.19 21.03
N ALA A 88 13.89 0.83 19.91
CA ALA A 88 14.93 1.85 19.88
C ALA A 88 14.62 3.01 20.84
N ALA A 89 13.38 3.52 20.86
CA ALA A 89 12.96 4.56 21.78
C ALA A 89 13.04 4.16 23.26
N ARG A 90 12.71 2.90 23.57
CA ARG A 90 12.72 2.36 24.94
C ARG A 90 14.12 2.28 25.52
N GLU A 91 15.08 1.80 24.71
CA GLU A 91 16.46 1.54 25.15
C GLU A 91 17.33 2.80 25.26
N LEU A 92 16.85 3.95 24.76
CA LEU A 92 17.54 5.22 24.91
C LEU A 92 17.53 5.74 26.37
N PRO A 93 18.57 6.49 26.81
CA PRO A 93 18.59 7.12 28.13
C PRO A 93 17.49 8.18 28.26
N SER A 94 17.06 8.48 29.49
CA SER A 94 16.02 9.50 29.76
C SER A 94 16.39 10.89 29.24
N ALA A 95 17.67 11.22 29.17
CA ALA A 95 18.17 12.48 28.64
C ALA A 95 18.00 12.64 27.12
N ALA A 96 17.88 11.55 26.36
CA ALA A 96 17.75 11.56 24.89
C ALA A 96 16.30 11.85 24.41
N VAL A 97 15.67 12.89 24.96
CA VAL A 97 14.24 13.17 24.79
C VAL A 97 13.85 13.36 23.32
N THR A 98 14.63 14.13 22.56
CA THR A 98 14.35 14.40 21.14
C THR A 98 14.42 13.13 20.30
N GLN A 99 15.46 12.33 20.50
CA GLN A 99 15.67 11.07 19.80
C GLN A 99 14.53 10.07 20.06
N LYS A 100 14.11 9.94 21.33
CA LYS A 100 12.94 9.14 21.71
C LYS A 100 11.66 9.59 21.01
N ARG A 101 11.39 10.90 20.99
CA ARG A 101 10.20 11.45 20.34
C ARG A 101 10.19 11.17 18.83
N LEU A 102 11.34 11.25 18.17
CA LEU A 102 11.46 10.94 16.75
C LEU A 102 11.23 9.45 16.46
N PHE A 103 11.79 8.54 17.26
CA PHE A 103 11.49 7.11 17.11
C PHE A 103 10.01 6.78 17.39
N VAL A 104 9.39 7.40 18.41
CA VAL A 104 7.96 7.24 18.67
C VAL A 104 7.12 7.78 17.50
N ALA A 105 7.48 8.95 16.95
CA ALA A 105 6.81 9.50 15.77
C ALA A 105 6.94 8.55 14.57
N ALA A 106 8.13 7.98 14.34
CA ALA A 106 8.34 6.98 13.30
C ALA A 106 7.43 5.75 13.48
N ALA A 107 7.33 5.22 14.71
CA ALA A 107 6.45 4.09 15.02
C ALA A 107 4.96 4.41 14.78
N VAL A 108 4.50 5.60 15.19
CA VAL A 108 3.12 6.06 14.96
C VAL A 108 2.83 6.18 13.47
N LEU A 109 3.74 6.78 12.69
CA LEU A 109 3.61 6.91 11.25
C LEU A 109 3.56 5.53 10.57
N SER A 110 4.42 4.59 10.97
CA SER A 110 4.37 3.20 10.47
C SER A 110 2.99 2.55 10.65
N MET A 111 2.35 2.76 11.82
CA MET A 111 1.02 2.20 12.10
C MET A 111 -0.14 2.98 11.47
N ALA A 112 0.05 4.26 11.14
CA ALA A 112 -0.98 5.12 10.57
C ALA A 112 -1.49 4.65 9.19
N ILE A 113 -0.76 3.75 8.52
CA ILE A 113 -1.21 3.12 7.27
C ILE A 113 -2.47 2.26 7.45
N VAL A 114 -2.70 1.72 8.66
CA VAL A 114 -3.88 0.89 8.97
C VAL A 114 -5.16 1.73 8.91
N PRO A 115 -5.33 2.80 9.71
CA PRO A 115 -6.50 3.64 9.60
C PRO A 115 -6.63 4.29 8.22
N PHE A 116 -5.53 4.69 7.56
CA PHE A 116 -5.58 5.18 6.18
C PHE A 116 -6.23 4.16 5.22
N THR A 117 -5.84 2.89 5.31
CA THR A 117 -6.36 1.84 4.43
C THR A 117 -7.84 1.56 4.70
N PHE A 118 -8.26 1.48 5.97
CA PHE A 118 -9.64 1.15 6.34
C PHE A 118 -10.61 2.33 6.29
N THR A 119 -10.12 3.55 6.14
CA THR A 119 -10.97 4.76 6.03
C THR A 119 -10.92 5.33 4.62
N VAL A 120 -9.74 5.77 4.17
CA VAL A 120 -9.56 6.49 2.90
C VAL A 120 -9.70 5.55 1.70
N MET A 121 -9.12 4.35 1.78
CA MET A 121 -9.14 3.40 0.66
C MET A 121 -10.34 2.45 0.67
N LYS A 122 -11.19 2.48 1.71
CA LYS A 122 -12.26 1.50 1.91
C LYS A 122 -13.22 1.40 0.72
N ARG A 123 -13.70 2.54 0.24
CA ARG A 123 -14.66 2.60 -0.88
C ARG A 123 -14.02 2.06 -2.17
N THR A 124 -12.83 2.53 -2.50
CA THR A 124 -12.08 2.10 -3.70
C THR A 124 -11.77 0.60 -3.68
N ASN A 125 -11.26 0.08 -2.55
CA ASN A 125 -10.96 -1.35 -2.40
C ASN A 125 -12.24 -2.19 -2.48
N GLY A 126 -13.32 -1.75 -1.82
CA GLY A 126 -14.60 -2.46 -1.85
C GLY A 126 -15.17 -2.61 -3.26
N GLU A 127 -15.12 -1.53 -4.05
CA GLU A 127 -15.61 -1.56 -5.43
C GLU A 127 -14.73 -2.42 -6.34
N LEU A 128 -13.40 -2.37 -6.18
CA LEU A 128 -12.49 -3.23 -6.94
C LEU A 128 -12.67 -4.72 -6.59
N HIS A 129 -12.90 -5.06 -5.30
CA HIS A 129 -13.24 -6.42 -4.89
C HIS A 129 -14.54 -6.91 -5.52
N ARG A 130 -15.59 -6.07 -5.51
CA ARG A 130 -16.89 -6.37 -6.12
C ARG A 130 -16.74 -6.70 -7.61
N ARG A 131 -15.97 -5.90 -8.34
CA ARG A 131 -15.68 -6.13 -9.78
C ARG A 131 -14.86 -7.39 -10.02
N ALA A 132 -13.85 -7.66 -9.18
CA ALA A 132 -13.02 -8.86 -9.29
C ALA A 132 -13.84 -10.15 -9.05
N LEU A 133 -14.77 -10.11 -8.09
CA LEU A 133 -15.69 -11.19 -7.80
C LEU A 133 -16.65 -11.43 -8.97
N ALA A 134 -17.29 -10.38 -9.49
CA ALA A 134 -18.17 -10.47 -10.65
C ALA A 134 -17.47 -11.07 -11.88
N ALA A 135 -16.22 -10.65 -12.13
CA ALA A 135 -15.38 -11.19 -13.20
C ALA A 135 -15.03 -12.67 -13.03
N THR A 136 -14.90 -13.14 -11.79
CA THR A 136 -14.63 -14.57 -11.50
C THR A 136 -15.89 -15.42 -11.67
N GLN A 137 -17.06 -14.84 -11.41
CA GLN A 137 -18.35 -15.54 -11.51
C GLN A 137 -19.01 -15.43 -12.89
N GLY A 138 -18.46 -14.65 -13.82
CA GLY A 138 -19.08 -14.37 -15.12
C GLY A 138 -20.38 -13.55 -15.01
N LYS A 139 -20.53 -12.78 -13.92
CA LYS A 139 -21.74 -12.01 -13.57
C LYS A 139 -21.54 -10.50 -13.72
N GLU A 140 -20.74 -10.11 -14.70
CA GLU A 140 -20.27 -8.73 -14.86
C GLU A 140 -21.43 -7.76 -15.17
N GLU A 141 -22.38 -8.18 -16.01
CA GLU A 141 -23.54 -7.37 -16.38
C GLU A 141 -24.56 -7.25 -15.24
N GLU A 142 -24.78 -8.32 -14.47
CA GLU A 142 -25.63 -8.30 -13.26
C GLU A 142 -25.03 -7.36 -12.20
N ALA A 143 -23.71 -7.48 -11.97
CA ALA A 143 -22.99 -6.61 -11.06
C ALA A 143 -23.02 -5.13 -11.50
N LYS A 144 -22.94 -4.82 -12.80
CA LYS A 144 -23.09 -3.43 -13.27
C LYS A 144 -24.49 -2.90 -13.00
N ALA A 145 -25.52 -3.67 -13.32
CA ALA A 145 -26.92 -3.28 -13.12
C ALA A 145 -27.25 -3.01 -11.65
N ASP A 146 -26.71 -3.80 -10.73
CA ASP A 146 -26.91 -3.61 -9.29
C ASP A 146 -26.20 -2.34 -8.78
N ALA A 147 -24.98 -2.05 -9.26
CA ALA A 147 -24.25 -0.84 -8.89
C ALA A 147 -24.94 0.45 -9.37
N GLU A 148 -25.54 0.43 -10.57
CA GLU A 148 -26.33 1.55 -11.09
C GLU A 148 -27.58 1.81 -10.24
N LYS A 149 -28.27 0.75 -9.80
CA LYS A 149 -29.44 0.85 -8.91
C LYS A 149 -29.08 1.41 -7.54
N ASP A 150 -27.92 1.05 -7.00
CA ASP A 150 -27.42 1.51 -5.71
C ASP A 150 -26.81 2.92 -5.77
N GLY A 151 -26.83 3.58 -6.94
CA GLY A 151 -26.26 4.92 -7.12
C GLY A 151 -24.74 4.98 -6.96
N VAL A 152 -24.05 3.85 -7.11
CA VAL A 152 -22.59 3.79 -7.04
C VAL A 152 -22.00 4.43 -8.29
N GLU A 153 -21.21 5.49 -8.13
CA GLU A 153 -20.56 6.19 -9.25
C GLU A 153 -19.94 5.23 -10.28
N SER A 154 -20.34 5.41 -11.54
CA SER A 154 -19.93 4.63 -12.72
C SER A 154 -18.50 4.96 -13.19
N TYR A 155 -17.52 4.92 -12.29
CA TYR A 155 -16.12 5.00 -12.72
C TYR A 155 -15.74 3.76 -13.52
N GLN A 156 -15.03 3.93 -14.62
CA GLN A 156 -14.47 2.79 -15.34
C GLN A 156 -13.38 2.11 -14.50
N THR A 157 -13.14 0.80 -14.69
CA THR A 157 -12.20 0.04 -13.84
C THR A 157 -10.78 0.58 -13.93
N ASN A 158 -10.36 1.04 -15.11
CA ASN A 158 -9.09 1.73 -15.33
C ASN A 158 -8.97 3.03 -14.50
N GLU A 159 -10.00 3.86 -14.45
CA GLU A 159 -10.02 5.09 -13.63
C GLU A 159 -9.95 4.78 -12.14
N LEU A 160 -10.71 3.76 -11.70
CA LEU A 160 -10.70 3.30 -10.32
C LEU A 160 -9.32 2.77 -9.91
N LEU A 161 -8.62 2.08 -10.82
CA LEU A 161 -7.23 1.64 -10.62
C LEU A 161 -6.24 2.79 -10.59
N ARG A 162 -6.41 3.82 -11.44
CA ARG A 162 -5.58 5.04 -11.38
C ARG A 162 -5.74 5.72 -10.03
N TRP A 163 -6.98 5.87 -9.55
CA TRP A 163 -7.25 6.46 -8.26
C TRP A 163 -6.67 5.62 -7.11
N TRP A 164 -6.87 4.30 -7.15
CA TRP A 164 -6.26 3.37 -6.20
C TRP A 164 -4.74 3.48 -6.18
N SER A 165 -4.11 3.66 -7.34
CA SER A 165 -2.66 3.89 -7.48
C SER A 165 -2.22 5.18 -6.76
N THR A 166 -2.93 6.29 -6.99
CA THR A 166 -2.69 7.55 -6.29
C THR A 166 -2.81 7.38 -4.77
N LEU A 167 -3.82 6.66 -4.29
CA LEU A 167 -3.99 6.38 -2.87
C LEU A 167 -2.86 5.52 -2.29
N ASN A 168 -2.30 4.58 -3.06
CA ASN A 168 -1.13 3.80 -2.63
C ASN A 168 0.13 4.65 -2.51
N ILE A 169 0.35 5.61 -3.42
CA ILE A 169 1.45 6.58 -3.31
C ILE A 169 1.31 7.37 -2.02
N LEU A 170 0.11 7.93 -1.76
CA LEU A 170 -0.16 8.69 -0.53
C LEU A 170 0.09 7.85 0.73
N ARG A 171 -0.37 6.59 0.71
CA ARG A 171 -0.11 5.64 1.81
C ARG A 171 1.38 5.37 2.00
N ALA A 172 2.14 5.19 0.93
CA ALA A 172 3.59 4.97 0.98
C ALA A 172 4.33 6.19 1.54
N SER A 173 3.90 7.40 1.21
CA SER A 173 4.48 8.65 1.71
C SER A 173 4.42 8.77 3.24
N ILE A 174 3.45 8.14 3.90
CA ILE A 174 3.41 8.06 5.37
C ILE A 174 4.66 7.35 5.92
N HIS A 175 5.07 6.25 5.30
CA HIS A 175 6.30 5.54 5.68
C HIS A 175 7.57 6.28 5.29
N VAL A 176 7.54 7.13 4.24
CA VAL A 176 8.66 8.05 3.98
C VAL A 176 8.87 8.99 5.18
N GLY A 177 7.78 9.51 5.76
CA GLY A 177 7.84 10.26 7.02
C GLY A 177 8.44 9.44 8.17
N ALA A 178 8.04 8.17 8.32
CA ALA A 178 8.61 7.28 9.34
C ALA A 178 10.13 7.08 9.15
N ILE A 179 10.58 6.87 7.92
CA ILE A 179 12.00 6.76 7.56
C ILE A 179 12.75 8.05 7.91
N SER A 180 12.21 9.21 7.53
CA SER A 180 12.83 10.50 7.84
C SER A 180 12.98 10.73 9.35
N CYS A 181 11.95 10.42 10.13
CA CYS A 181 12.02 10.46 11.60
C CYS A 181 13.06 9.48 12.16
N GLY A 182 13.09 8.24 11.65
CA GLY A 182 14.07 7.22 12.06
C GLY A 182 15.51 7.63 11.76
N ILE A 183 15.79 8.16 10.55
CA ILE A 183 17.11 8.67 10.18
C ILE A 183 17.50 9.87 11.05
N ALA A 184 16.59 10.83 11.23
CA ALA A 184 16.85 11.99 12.08
C ALA A 184 17.16 11.58 13.53
N ALA A 185 16.45 10.58 14.07
CA ALA A 185 16.76 10.03 15.39
C ALA A 185 18.15 9.37 15.42
N MET A 186 18.53 8.66 14.36
CA MET A 186 19.83 7.98 14.28
C MET A 186 21.03 8.94 14.15
N LEU A 187 20.81 10.18 13.72
CA LEU A 187 21.84 11.20 13.55
C LEU A 187 22.03 12.13 14.77
N LEU A 188 21.15 12.02 15.78
CA LEU A 188 21.23 12.74 17.06
C LEU A 188 21.91 11.87 18.14
#